data_AF-A0A1U9VGT9-F1
#
_entry.id   AF-A0A1U9VGT9-F1
#
_cell.length_a   1.000
_cell.length_b   1.000
_cell.length_c   1.000
_cell.angle_alpha   90.00
_cell.angle_beta   90.00
_cell.angle_gamma   90.00
#
_symmetry.space_group_name_H-M   'P 1'
#
loop_
_entity.id
_entity.type
_entity.pdbx_description
1 polymer ?
#
loop_
_entity_poly.entity_id
_entity_poly.type
_entity_poly.pdbx_seq_one_letter_code
_entity_poly.pdbx_strand_id
1 'polypeptide(L)'
;MHGRLALPAGQSRRHWLPAGAIIVTLEGRLMLEPPPRWLAGDVVRLCHTVTAGHAHTLETSGWWNLHADASAGIHLRLVAPVASASGWPNGLARACRWLLAALQPRRTSRG
;
A
#
# COMPACT_ATOMS: atom_id res chain seq x y z
N MET A 1 4.32 -11.11 8.19
CA MET A 1 4.21 -12.33 7.36
C MET A 1 4.85 -12.06 6.01
N HIS A 2 5.86 -12.84 5.62
CA HIS A 2 6.38 -12.83 4.24
C HIS A 2 5.85 -14.08 3.54
N GLY A 3 5.13 -13.91 2.44
CA GLY A 3 4.56 -15.01 1.66
C GLY A 3 5.27 -15.16 0.32
N ARG A 4 5.58 -16.38 -0.10
CA ARG A 4 5.94 -16.66 -1.48
C ARG A 4 4.69 -17.10 -2.24
N LEU A 5 4.55 -16.61 -3.46
CA LEU A 5 3.44 -16.93 -4.33
C LEU A 5 3.98 -17.28 -5.71
N ALA A 6 3.49 -18.37 -6.28
CA ALA A 6 3.73 -18.76 -7.65
C ALA A 6 2.40 -18.77 -8.40
N LEU A 7 2.36 -18.17 -9.59
CA LEU A 7 1.23 -18.28 -10.51
C LEU A 7 1.73 -18.92 -11.81
N PRO A 8 1.04 -19.96 -12.32
CA PRO A 8 1.33 -20.51 -13.64
C PRO A 8 1.09 -19.49 -14.76
N ALA A 9 1.69 -19.73 -15.93
CA ALA A 9 1.54 -18.87 -17.10
C ALA A 9 0.05 -18.64 -17.45
N GLY A 10 -0.29 -17.40 -17.78
CA GLY A 10 -1.64 -16.97 -18.16
C GLY A 10 -2.68 -17.00 -17.03
N GLN A 11 -2.31 -17.41 -15.82
CA GLN A 11 -3.24 -17.41 -14.69
C GLN A 11 -3.33 -16.06 -14.01
N SER A 12 -4.48 -15.83 -13.37
CA SER A 12 -4.69 -14.70 -12.49
C SER A 12 -5.14 -15.14 -11.10
N ARG A 13 -4.74 -14.38 -10.09
CA ARG A 13 -5.15 -14.61 -8.71
C ARG A 13 -5.48 -13.30 -8.03
N ARG A 14 -6.62 -13.28 -7.34
CA ARG A 14 -7.02 -12.17 -6.48
C ARG A 14 -6.42 -12.35 -5.09
N HIS A 15 -5.77 -11.32 -4.58
CA HIS A 15 -5.15 -11.33 -3.25
C HIS A 15 -5.48 -10.03 -2.51
N TRP A 16 -5.90 -10.13 -1.26
CA TRP A 16 -6.02 -8.96 -0.40
C TRP A 16 -4.64 -8.53 0.05
N LEU A 17 -4.28 -7.27 -0.14
CA LEU A 17 -2.98 -6.72 0.24
C LEU A 17 -3.18 -5.35 0.92
N PRO A 18 -2.48 -5.08 2.03
CA PRO A 18 -2.51 -3.78 2.68
C PRO A 18 -1.64 -2.76 1.93
N ALA A 19 -1.99 -1.48 2.05
CA ALA A 19 -1.13 -0.38 1.62
C ALA A 19 0.24 -0.46 2.32
N GLY A 20 1.28 -0.10 1.59
CA GLY A 20 2.68 -0.22 2.01
C GLY A 20 3.25 -1.65 1.90
N ALA A 21 2.44 -2.65 1.53
CA ALA A 21 3.00 -3.96 1.19
C ALA A 21 3.92 -3.84 -0.03
N ILE A 22 4.99 -4.63 -0.05
CA ILE A 22 5.93 -4.65 -1.16
C ILE A 22 5.79 -5.98 -1.89
N ILE A 23 5.56 -5.91 -3.20
CA ILE A 23 5.59 -7.05 -4.12
C ILE A 23 6.96 -7.07 -4.78
N VAL A 24 7.71 -8.15 -4.59
CA VAL A 24 8.99 -8.37 -5.28
C VAL A 24 8.79 -9.45 -6.32
N THR A 25 8.95 -9.11 -7.59
CA THR A 25 8.89 -10.08 -8.69
C THR A 25 10.26 -10.74 -8.81
N LEU A 26 10.34 -12.03 -8.46
CA LEU A 26 11.58 -12.79 -8.51
C LEU A 26 11.85 -13.28 -9.93
N GLU A 27 10.82 -13.80 -10.60
CA GLU A 27 10.90 -14.32 -11.96
C GLU A 27 9.61 -14.03 -12.73
N GLY A 28 9.75 -13.92 -14.06
CA GLY A 28 8.66 -13.68 -14.99
C GLY A 28 8.20 -12.22 -15.05
N ARG A 29 6.98 -12.05 -15.56
CA ARG A 29 6.33 -10.75 -15.77
C ARG A 29 4.94 -10.76 -15.16
N LEU A 30 4.70 -9.82 -14.26
CA LEU A 30 3.46 -9.69 -13.50
C LEU A 30 2.72 -8.43 -13.97
N MET A 31 1.45 -8.58 -14.34
CA MET A 31 0.55 -7.44 -14.48
C MET A 31 -0.28 -7.31 -13.20
N LEU A 32 -0.15 -6.16 -12.55
CA LEU A 32 -0.84 -5.75 -11.34
C LEU A 32 -2.04 -4.88 -11.72
N GLU A 33 -3.22 -5.30 -11.28
CA GLU A 33 -4.42 -4.47 -11.30
C GLU A 33 -4.78 -4.08 -9.85
N PRO A 34 -4.80 -2.79 -9.52
CA PRO A 34 -5.25 -2.27 -8.24
C PRO A 34 -6.76 -2.48 -8.08
N PRO A 35 -7.26 -2.41 -6.85
CA PRO A 35 -8.70 -2.31 -6.62
C PRO A 35 -9.29 -1.15 -7.44
N PRO A 36 -10.46 -1.35 -8.07
CA PRO A 36 -11.10 -0.32 -8.88
C PRO A 36 -11.37 0.92 -8.03
N ARG A 37 -11.05 2.09 -8.60
CA ARG A 37 -11.26 3.38 -7.94
C ARG A 37 -12.24 4.21 -8.74
N TRP A 38 -13.09 4.95 -8.04
CA TRP A 38 -13.97 5.94 -8.65
C TRP A 38 -13.22 7.24 -8.83
N LEU A 39 -13.26 7.79 -10.04
CA LEU A 39 -12.70 9.11 -10.36
C LEU A 39 -13.72 9.85 -11.23
N ALA A 40 -14.19 11.00 -10.75
CA ALA A 40 -15.15 11.86 -11.46
C ALA A 40 -16.45 11.15 -11.92
N GLY A 41 -16.90 10.12 -11.19
CA GLY A 41 -18.10 9.35 -11.54
C GLY A 41 -17.84 8.11 -12.40
N ASP A 42 -16.60 7.92 -12.87
CA ASP A 42 -16.19 6.77 -13.65
C ASP A 42 -15.35 5.77 -12.83
N VAL A 43 -15.46 4.48 -13.17
CA VAL A 43 -14.59 3.44 -12.61
C VAL A 43 -13.29 3.39 -13.40
N VAL A 44 -12.19 3.72 -12.74
CA VAL A 44 -10.83 3.67 -13.31
C VAL A 44 -10.12 2.40 -12.88
N ARG A 45 -9.57 1.68 -13.86
CA ARG A 45 -8.65 0.55 -13.67
C ARG A 45 -7.31 0.92 -14.29
N LEU A 46 -6.26 0.90 -13.48
CA LEU A 46 -4.90 1.12 -13.94
C LEU A 46 -4.20 -0.24 -13.99
N CYS A 47 -3.47 -0.57 -15.05
CA CYS A 47 -2.68 -1.80 -15.08
C CYS A 47 -1.20 -1.42 -15.03
N HIS A 48 -0.47 -2.02 -14.09
CA HIS A 48 0.96 -1.81 -13.96
C HIS A 48 1.69 -3.12 -14.26
N THR A 49 2.67 -3.07 -15.16
CA THR A 49 3.51 -4.23 -15.44
C THR A 49 4.78 -4.15 -14.61
N VAL A 50 5.10 -5.22 -13.89
CA VAL A 50 6.31 -5.36 -13.10
C VAL A 50 7.07 -6.59 -13.60
N THR A 51 8.34 -6.44 -13.92
CA THR A 51 9.21 -7.52 -14.40
C THR A 51 10.11 -8.04 -13.29
N ALA A 52 10.72 -9.20 -13.52
CA ALA A 52 11.71 -9.78 -12.61
C ALA A 52 12.76 -8.76 -12.15
N GLY A 53 13.16 -8.87 -10.88
CA GLY A 53 14.13 -7.97 -10.23
C GLY A 53 13.53 -6.66 -9.69
N HIS A 54 12.26 -6.37 -9.98
CA HIS A 54 11.61 -5.15 -9.49
C HIS A 54 10.83 -5.39 -8.20
N ALA A 55 10.90 -4.39 -7.32
CA ALA A 55 10.05 -4.27 -6.15
C ALA A 55 9.04 -3.14 -6.36
N HIS A 56 7.77 -3.42 -6.14
CA HIS A 56 6.69 -2.44 -6.24
C HIS A 56 5.98 -2.31 -4.90
N THR A 57 5.92 -1.09 -4.38
CA THR A 57 5.20 -0.79 -3.12
C THR A 57 3.77 -0.44 -3.45
N LEU A 58 2.82 -1.09 -2.78
CA LEU A 58 1.40 -0.84 -3.00
C LEU A 58 0.98 0.45 -2.31
N GLU A 59 0.42 1.37 -3.08
CA GLU A 59 -0.08 2.64 -2.56
C GLU A 59 -1.41 2.49 -1.83
N THR A 60 -2.20 1.48 -2.21
CA THR A 60 -3.58 1.31 -1.74
C THR A 60 -3.82 -0.07 -1.15
N SER A 61 -4.66 -0.13 -0.12
CA SER A 61 -5.15 -1.39 0.45
C SER A 61 -6.32 -1.91 -0.37
N GLY A 62 -6.42 -3.22 -0.55
CA GLY A 62 -7.60 -3.84 -1.14
C GLY A 62 -7.33 -5.16 -1.82
N TRP A 63 -8.29 -5.58 -2.64
CA TRP A 63 -8.17 -6.77 -3.47
C TRP A 63 -7.46 -6.43 -4.78
N TRP A 64 -6.21 -6.85 -4.88
CA TRP A 64 -5.39 -6.72 -6.08
C TRP A 64 -5.54 -7.97 -6.95
N ASN A 65 -5.66 -7.79 -8.27
CA ASN A 65 -5.54 -8.92 -9.20
C ASN A 65 -4.09 -9.01 -9.69
N LEU A 66 -3.51 -10.18 -9.52
CA LEU A 66 -2.16 -10.51 -9.96
C LEU A 66 -2.29 -11.40 -11.20
N HIS A 67 -1.75 -10.97 -12.33
CA HIS A 67 -1.82 -11.71 -13.59
C HIS A 67 -0.42 -12.12 -14.03
N ALA A 68 -0.20 -13.42 -14.21
CA ALA A 68 0.98 -13.93 -14.88
C ALA A 68 0.87 -13.67 -16.39
N ASP A 69 1.98 -13.35 -17.02
CA ASP A 69 2.07 -13.29 -18.47
C ASP A 69 1.69 -14.64 -19.11
N ALA A 70 1.12 -14.60 -20.32
CA ALA A 70 0.67 -15.80 -21.01
C ALA A 70 1.83 -16.74 -21.42
N SER A 71 3.03 -16.19 -21.59
CA SER A 71 4.20 -16.94 -22.06
C SER A 71 5.00 -17.64 -20.95
N ALA A 72 4.91 -17.14 -19.70
CA ALA A 72 5.70 -17.65 -18.59
C ALA A 72 4.99 -17.47 -17.24
N GLY A 73 5.18 -18.43 -16.34
CA GLY A 73 4.75 -18.31 -14.96
C GLY A 73 5.50 -17.20 -14.22
N ILE A 74 5.01 -16.84 -13.03
CA ILE A 74 5.63 -15.84 -12.17
C ILE A 74 5.91 -16.40 -10.79
N HIS A 75 7.03 -15.97 -10.24
CA HIS A 75 7.39 -16.18 -8.85
C HIS A 75 7.54 -14.82 -8.17
N LEU A 76 6.80 -14.61 -7.10
CA LEU A 76 6.80 -13.34 -6.38
C LEU A 76 6.86 -13.55 -4.86
N ARG A 77 7.41 -12.55 -4.19
CA ARG A 77 7.45 -12.46 -2.73
C ARG A 77 6.60 -11.28 -2.28
N LEU A 78 5.66 -11.56 -1.40
CA LEU A 78 4.86 -10.56 -0.70
C LEU A 78 5.54 -10.25 0.62
N VAL A 79 5.81 -8.97 0.82
CA VAL A 79 6.43 -8.43 2.03
C VAL A 79 5.38 -7.55 2.71
N ALA A 80 5.01 -7.92 3.94
CA ALA A 80 4.09 -7.10 4.72
C ALA A 80 4.67 -5.69 4.93
N PRO A 81 3.82 -4.65 4.94
CA PRO A 81 4.26 -3.33 5.34
C PRO A 81 4.88 -3.43 6.73
N VAL A 82 6.05 -2.81 6.91
CA VAL A 82 6.48 -2.47 8.26
C VAL A 82 5.42 -1.51 8.78
N ALA A 83 4.84 -1.80 9.96
CA ALA A 83 3.98 -0.83 10.61
C ALA A 83 4.84 0.42 10.82
N SER A 84 4.70 1.41 9.93
CA SER A 84 5.17 2.75 10.23
C SER A 84 4.50 3.08 11.54
N ALA A 85 5.30 3.28 12.59
CA ALA A 85 4.83 3.85 13.84
C ALA A 85 4.37 5.29 13.54
N SER A 86 3.23 5.43 12.88
CA SER A 86 2.61 6.71 12.51
C SER A 86 1.83 7.30 13.68
N GLY A 87 1.76 6.59 14.81
CA GLY A 87 1.45 7.20 16.08
C GLY A 87 2.73 7.77 16.68
N TRP A 88 2.85 9.10 16.72
CA TRP A 88 3.69 9.72 17.74
C TRP A 88 3.40 9.01 19.06
N PRO A 89 4.40 8.53 19.83
CA PRO A 89 4.13 7.93 21.12
C PRO A 89 3.21 8.88 21.88
N ASN A 90 2.13 8.36 22.47
CA ASN A 90 1.06 9.17 23.09
C ASN A 90 1.60 10.28 24.02
N GLY A 91 2.78 10.07 24.60
CA GLY A 91 3.53 11.06 25.37
C GLY A 91 3.90 12.33 24.58
N LEU A 92 4.40 12.22 23.35
CA LEU A 92 4.74 13.38 22.51
C LEU A 92 3.49 14.12 22.02
N ALA A 93 2.44 13.40 21.65
CA ALA A 93 1.17 14.03 21.29
C ALA A 93 0.57 14.83 22.48
N ARG A 94 0.72 14.31 23.71
CA ARG A 94 0.32 15.01 24.94
C ARG A 94 1.20 16.23 25.22
N ALA A 95 2.51 16.10 25.05
CA ALA A 95 3.46 17.20 25.23
C ALA A 95 3.19 18.34 24.25
N CYS A 96 2.95 18.04 22.97
CA CYS A 96 2.58 19.05 21.96
C CYS A 96 1.26 19.74 22.28
N ARG A 97 0.23 19.01 22.73
CA ARG A 97 -1.03 19.64 23.18
C ARG A 97 -0.81 20.60 24.35
N TRP A 98 0.02 20.21 25.32
CA TRP A 98 0.39 21.06 26.45
C TRP A 98 1.12 22.32 26.00
N LEU A 99 2.09 22.16 25.10
CA LEU A 99 2.91 23.26 24.59
C LEU A 99 2.08 24.23 23.75
N LEU A 100 1.19 23.73 22.90
CA LEU A 100 0.24 24.55 22.15
C LEU A 100 -0.74 25.28 23.07
N ALA A 101 -1.25 24.64 24.13
CA ALA A 101 -2.11 25.31 25.12
C ALA A 101 -1.38 26.41 25.90
N ALA A 102 -0.10 26.22 26.20
CA ALA A 102 0.73 27.24 26.84
C ALA A 102 1.03 28.44 25.93
N LEU A 103 1.10 28.20 24.61
CA LEU A 103 1.33 29.23 23.61
C LEU A 103 0.06 29.95 23.15
N GLN A 104 -1.13 29.44 23.48
CA GLN A 104 -2.36 30.16 23.14
C GLN A 104 -2.45 31.42 24.00
N PRO A 105 -2.42 32.62 23.39
CA PRO A 105 -2.57 33.86 24.15
C PRO A 105 -3.95 33.83 24.80
N ARG A 106 -3.96 33.98 26.12
CA ARG A 106 -5.19 34.12 26.91
C ARG A 106 -5.97 35.26 26.27
N ARG A 107 -7.03 34.94 25.52
CA ARG A 107 -8.03 35.91 25.09
C ARG A 107 -8.67 36.42 26.37
N THR A 108 -8.12 37.50 26.91
CA THR A 108 -8.77 38.27 27.96
C THR A 108 -10.02 38.85 27.31
N SER A 109 -11.15 38.22 27.61
CA SER A 109 -12.46 38.85 27.56
C SER A 109 -12.33 40.17 28.31
N ARG A 110 -12.33 41.29 27.60
CA ARG A 110 -12.65 42.60 28.16
C ARG A 110 -14.14 42.78 27.91
N GLY A 111 -14.89 42.84 29.01
CA GLY A 111 -16.23 43.41 29.01
C GLY A 111 -16.20 44.92 28.79
#